data_AF-A0A5J4SU49-F1
#
_entry.id   AF-A0A5J4SU49-F1
#
_cell.length_a   1.000
_cell.length_b   1.000
_cell.length_c   1.000
_cell.angle_alpha   90.00
_cell.angle_beta   90.00
_cell.angle_gamma   90.00
#
_symmetry.space_group_name_H-M   'P 1'
#
loop_
_entity.id
_entity.type
_entity.pdbx_description
1 polymer ?
#
loop_
_entity_poly.entity_id
_entity_poly.type
_entity_poly.pdbx_seq_one_letter_code
_entity_poly.pdbx_strand_id
1 'polypeptide(L)'
;MQNYIKRERFGIFIPFLTIFGMLFTACDDKITIGEIDETPYQLANETYGYLRSSNTSRNTISVEIRDNTDEKVYFGLTKVVDAPVSAQIGIDESLVEAYNKANLTSYEVFPASQVTFENGGKFSVAKWRTASEPLTISLSKGNLEEKTYLLPITVKEGTNVKVLSDTQLLYYLVKVSGTIPDATKGSVKTLVYIEVNNTNPLNAGNYLLENSRKPFFDMVVIFAANVQYSSEKGVYLKYNENVEHLLKNRDKYIKPLQDKGIKVILGLLNDHAGMGIANLKGEVLESFAAQCKVAVDAYGLDGVDLDDEWADYPTASRFPQWYPEWTSSGTKMARFTIELRRLMPDKIITVFEYGMGSSIPRTVDDITMVDIIDYSMYAMYSTSTGLSSTAIGMPKEKFSPKAINLGGSSSVMSSTNLRTVATNVKNGGYGFIFFYDLGASDMTALLSNASSSLYEESLVLEGPTYAKDW
;
A
#
# COMPACT_ATOMS: atom_id res chain seq x y z
N MET A 1 13.31 -33.93 -55.00
CA MET A 1 12.07 -34.73 -55.03
C MET A 1 11.01 -34.00 -54.23
N GLN A 2 9.93 -33.59 -54.91
CA GLN A 2 8.59 -33.12 -54.48
C GLN A 2 8.36 -32.77 -53.00
N ASN A 3 8.14 -31.49 -52.66
CA ASN A 3 6.84 -30.75 -52.61
C ASN A 3 6.06 -30.96 -51.29
N TYR A 4 6.01 -29.92 -50.44
CA TYR A 4 4.83 -29.08 -50.14
C TYR A 4 5.07 -28.26 -48.85
N ILE A 5 5.27 -26.94 -48.98
CA ILE A 5 5.07 -25.97 -47.89
C ILE A 5 4.08 -24.92 -48.42
N LYS A 6 2.91 -24.83 -47.78
CA LYS A 6 1.92 -23.77 -48.02
C LYS A 6 2.43 -22.47 -47.40
N ARG A 7 2.60 -21.45 -48.24
CA ARG A 7 2.80 -20.04 -47.87
C ARG A 7 2.03 -19.19 -48.88
N GLU A 8 0.97 -18.51 -48.46
CA GLU A 8 0.28 -17.47 -49.24
C GLU A 8 0.41 -16.16 -48.42
N ARG A 9 1.23 -15.19 -48.84
CA ARG A 9 1.01 -14.07 -49.81
C ARG A 9 0.06 -13.01 -49.25
N PHE A 10 0.56 -11.89 -48.69
CA PHE A 10 0.94 -10.60 -49.32
C PHE A 10 -0.16 -9.92 -50.15
N GLY A 11 -0.45 -8.65 -49.85
CA GLY A 11 -1.14 -7.75 -50.79
C GLY A 11 -1.66 -6.44 -50.19
N ILE A 12 -0.81 -5.42 -50.19
CA ILE A 12 -1.19 -3.99 -50.15
C ILE A 12 -1.76 -3.62 -51.52
N PHE A 13 -2.88 -2.89 -51.62
CA PHE A 13 -3.20 -2.07 -52.80
C PHE A 13 -4.18 -0.91 -52.49
N ILE A 14 -3.84 0.27 -53.00
CA ILE A 14 -4.59 1.54 -53.06
C ILE A 14 -5.26 1.64 -54.47
N PRO A 15 -6.36 2.40 -54.65
CA PRO A 15 -7.49 2.04 -55.51
C PRO A 15 -7.44 2.67 -56.91
N PHE A 16 -8.30 2.19 -57.82
CA PHE A 16 -8.77 2.97 -58.98
C PHE A 16 -10.22 2.64 -59.34
N LEU A 17 -10.93 3.71 -59.69
CA LEU A 17 -12.33 3.86 -60.04
C LEU A 17 -12.60 3.41 -61.49
N THR A 18 -13.67 2.63 -61.74
CA THR A 18 -14.33 2.57 -63.06
C THR A 18 -15.83 2.39 -62.91
N ILE A 19 -16.59 3.30 -63.52
CA ILE A 19 -18.05 3.39 -63.58
C ILE A 19 -18.55 2.65 -64.83
N PHE A 20 -19.58 1.82 -64.69
CA PHE A 20 -20.52 1.51 -65.78
C PHE A 20 -21.93 1.37 -65.18
N GLY A 21 -22.85 2.23 -65.60
CA GLY A 21 -24.21 2.34 -65.06
C GLY A 21 -25.27 1.60 -65.89
N MET A 22 -26.53 1.80 -65.44
CA MET A 22 -27.87 1.54 -66.05
C MET A 22 -28.76 0.65 -65.13
N LEU A 23 -30.02 0.95 -64.74
CA LEU A 23 -31.07 1.92 -65.14
C LEU A 23 -32.15 2.10 -64.01
N PHE A 24 -32.73 3.32 -63.92
CA PHE A 24 -34.15 3.74 -63.60
C PHE A 24 -34.87 3.20 -62.31
N THR A 25 -35.64 3.94 -61.48
CA THR A 25 -36.43 5.20 -61.55
C THR A 25 -36.73 5.81 -60.15
N ALA A 26 -36.75 7.15 -60.07
CA ALA A 26 -37.65 8.07 -59.32
C ALA A 26 -37.93 7.91 -57.80
N CYS A 27 -37.21 8.70 -56.99
CA CYS A 27 -37.77 9.58 -55.96
C CYS A 27 -36.79 10.75 -55.74
N ASP A 28 -37.32 11.95 -55.53
CA ASP A 28 -36.58 13.22 -55.50
C ASP A 28 -35.82 13.39 -54.17
N ASP A 29 -34.75 12.61 -53.96
CA ASP A 29 -33.85 12.79 -52.83
C ASP A 29 -32.64 13.62 -53.28
N LYS A 30 -32.68 14.93 -53.00
CA LYS A 30 -31.46 15.71 -52.90
C LYS A 30 -30.61 15.07 -51.79
N ILE A 31 -29.60 14.31 -52.18
CA ILE A 31 -28.49 13.95 -51.30
C ILE A 31 -27.73 15.24 -51.03
N THR A 32 -28.11 15.93 -49.96
CA THR A 32 -27.24 16.88 -49.29
C THR A 32 -26.08 16.06 -48.76
N ILE A 33 -24.89 16.20 -49.35
CA ILE A 33 -23.66 15.78 -48.69
C ILE A 33 -23.62 16.63 -47.41
N GLY A 34 -23.94 16.00 -46.27
CA GLY A 34 -23.80 16.65 -44.98
C GLY A 34 -22.36 17.15 -44.86
N GLU A 35 -22.19 18.36 -44.33
CA GLU A 35 -20.87 18.87 -43.97
C GLU A 35 -20.11 17.77 -43.23
N ILE A 36 -18.93 17.44 -43.74
CA ILE A 36 -18.00 16.59 -43.02
C ILE A 36 -17.68 17.37 -41.74
N ASP A 37 -17.95 16.76 -40.60
CA ASP A 37 -17.51 17.30 -39.32
C ASP A 37 -15.96 17.25 -39.30
N GLU A 38 -15.34 18.37 -39.68
CA GLU A 38 -13.89 18.56 -39.70
C GLU A 38 -13.30 18.87 -38.32
N THR A 39 -14.12 18.94 -37.27
CA THR A 39 -13.66 19.20 -35.88
C THR A 39 -12.51 18.27 -35.44
N PRO A 40 -12.49 16.97 -35.79
CA PRO A 40 -11.35 16.07 -35.50
C PRO A 40 -10.05 16.43 -36.23
N TYR A 41 -10.13 17.06 -37.40
CA TYR A 41 -8.97 17.48 -38.21
C TYR A 41 -8.48 18.89 -37.83
N GLN A 42 -9.34 19.76 -37.29
CA GLN A 42 -8.93 21.04 -36.71
C GLN A 42 -8.11 20.87 -35.41
N LEU A 43 -8.45 19.87 -34.58
CA LEU A 43 -7.68 19.49 -33.38
C LEU A 43 -6.22 19.12 -33.69
N ALA A 44 -5.90 18.73 -34.92
CA ALA A 44 -4.57 18.30 -35.33
C ALA A 44 -3.62 19.46 -35.68
N ASN A 45 -4.07 20.71 -35.82
CA ASN A 45 -3.20 21.84 -36.21
C ASN A 45 -2.94 22.86 -35.08
N GLU A 46 -3.75 22.89 -34.05
CA GLU A 46 -3.57 23.80 -32.92
C GLU A 46 -2.75 23.16 -31.78
N THR A 47 -2.08 24.00 -30.98
CA THR A 47 -1.47 23.57 -29.72
C THR A 47 -2.46 23.86 -28.60
N TYR A 48 -2.70 22.88 -27.73
CA TYR A 48 -3.56 23.03 -26.56
C TYR A 48 -2.74 22.88 -25.29
N GLY A 49 -3.06 23.69 -24.30
CA GLY A 49 -2.59 23.54 -22.94
C GLY A 49 -3.45 22.56 -22.14
N TYR A 50 -2.87 21.96 -21.11
CA TYR A 50 -3.57 21.11 -20.16
C TYR A 50 -2.93 21.18 -18.77
N LEU A 51 -3.72 21.00 -17.73
CA LEU A 51 -3.29 20.92 -16.34
C LEU A 51 -3.27 19.46 -15.88
N ARG A 52 -2.19 19.02 -15.21
CA ARG A 52 -2.07 17.66 -14.67
C ARG A 52 -1.44 17.65 -13.29
N SER A 53 -1.84 16.66 -12.49
CA SER A 53 -1.08 16.25 -11.31
C SER A 53 0.18 15.52 -11.72
N SER A 54 1.24 15.73 -10.96
CA SER A 54 2.49 14.97 -11.09
C SER A 54 2.37 13.56 -10.51
N ASN A 55 1.36 13.32 -9.67
CA ASN A 55 1.17 12.09 -8.92
C ASN A 55 0.18 11.12 -9.61
N THR A 56 -0.71 11.63 -10.46
CA THR A 56 -1.77 10.82 -11.08
C THR A 56 -2.25 11.40 -12.41
N SER A 57 -2.70 10.50 -13.29
CA SER A 57 -3.38 10.85 -14.55
C SER A 57 -4.89 11.07 -14.39
N ARG A 58 -5.42 11.02 -13.17
CA ARG A 58 -6.83 11.32 -12.90
C ARG A 58 -7.04 12.81 -12.69
N ASN A 59 -8.19 13.31 -13.11
CA ASN A 59 -8.59 14.70 -12.85
C ASN A 59 -9.24 14.86 -11.46
N THR A 60 -9.71 13.76 -10.85
CA THR A 60 -10.12 13.72 -9.44
C THR A 60 -9.02 13.06 -8.61
N ILE A 61 -8.54 13.78 -7.61
CA ILE A 61 -7.37 13.44 -6.79
C ILE A 61 -7.83 13.42 -5.34
N SER A 62 -7.61 12.31 -4.63
CA SER A 62 -7.89 12.24 -3.19
C SER A 62 -6.63 12.53 -2.42
N VAL A 63 -6.70 13.46 -1.47
CA VAL A 63 -5.58 13.85 -0.62
C VAL A 63 -6.07 13.84 0.82
N GLU A 64 -5.33 13.20 1.72
CA GLU A 64 -5.62 13.23 3.15
C GLU A 64 -4.67 14.19 3.86
N ILE A 65 -5.23 15.08 4.67
CA ILE A 65 -4.46 16.01 5.49
C ILE A 65 -4.73 15.74 6.97
N ARG A 66 -3.68 15.34 7.70
CA ARG A 66 -3.67 15.31 9.17
C ARG A 66 -3.00 16.55 9.76
N ASP A 67 -2.07 17.13 9.00
CA ASP A 67 -1.41 18.43 9.17
C ASP A 67 -1.36 19.11 7.79
N ASN A 68 -0.26 19.79 7.44
CA ASN A 68 -0.08 20.37 6.11
C ASN A 68 0.51 19.34 5.14
N THR A 69 0.15 19.43 3.86
CA THR A 69 0.74 18.61 2.79
C THR A 69 0.96 19.43 1.53
N ASP A 70 1.85 18.95 0.67
CA ASP A 70 2.16 19.55 -0.62
C ASP A 70 1.75 18.61 -1.76
N GLU A 71 1.03 19.14 -2.74
CA GLU A 71 0.73 18.49 -4.01
C GLU A 71 1.51 19.16 -5.14
N LYS A 72 1.81 18.41 -6.20
CA LYS A 72 2.55 18.95 -7.35
C LYS A 72 1.75 18.83 -8.63
N VAL A 73 1.66 19.92 -9.37
CA VAL A 73 0.99 19.99 -10.67
C VAL A 73 1.91 20.60 -11.72
N TYR A 74 1.66 20.32 -12.99
CA TYR A 74 2.38 20.95 -14.09
C TYR A 74 1.41 21.34 -15.21
N PHE A 75 1.81 22.33 -15.99
CA PHE A 75 1.10 22.73 -17.19
C PHE A 75 1.81 22.15 -18.41
N GLY A 76 1.08 21.39 -19.22
CA GLY A 76 1.58 20.73 -20.41
C GLY A 76 0.99 21.29 -21.69
N LEU A 77 1.67 21.02 -22.80
CA LEU A 77 1.26 21.38 -24.16
C LEU A 77 1.18 20.12 -25.01
N THR A 78 0.19 20.04 -25.89
CA THR A 78 0.07 18.92 -26.85
C THR A 78 1.20 18.89 -27.87
N LYS A 79 1.87 20.03 -28.09
CA LYS A 79 2.99 20.20 -29.02
C LYS A 79 3.98 21.24 -28.52
N VAL A 80 5.20 21.18 -29.04
CA VAL A 80 6.20 22.24 -28.83
C VAL A 80 5.79 23.52 -29.56
N VAL A 81 6.13 24.66 -28.98
CA VAL A 81 5.95 26.00 -29.56
C VAL A 81 7.27 26.76 -29.56
N ASP A 82 7.41 27.73 -30.46
CA ASP A 82 8.63 28.52 -30.66
C ASP A 82 8.70 29.78 -29.76
N ALA A 83 7.64 30.03 -28.98
CA ALA A 83 7.54 31.08 -27.98
C ALA A 83 7.19 30.51 -26.59
N PRO A 84 7.58 31.15 -25.47
CA PRO A 84 7.22 30.69 -24.14
C PRO A 84 5.71 30.79 -23.89
N VAL A 85 5.16 29.83 -23.15
CA VAL A 85 3.75 29.82 -22.72
C VAL A 85 3.66 30.12 -21.23
N SER A 86 2.79 31.06 -20.88
CA SER A 86 2.48 31.41 -19.50
C SER A 86 1.04 31.03 -19.19
N ALA A 87 0.85 30.26 -18.13
CA ALA A 87 -0.46 29.88 -17.61
C ALA A 87 -0.53 30.22 -16.11
N GLN A 88 -1.72 30.39 -15.58
CA GLN A 88 -1.91 30.56 -14.13
C GLN A 88 -3.08 29.70 -13.67
N ILE A 89 -2.97 29.08 -12.49
CA ILE A 89 -4.09 28.36 -11.87
C ILE A 89 -4.73 29.16 -10.74
N GLY A 90 -5.95 28.79 -10.39
CA GLY A 90 -6.67 29.31 -9.24
C GLY A 90 -7.78 28.38 -8.80
N ILE A 91 -8.39 28.72 -7.67
CA ILE A 91 -9.54 28.01 -7.13
C ILE A 91 -10.79 28.55 -7.80
N ASP A 92 -11.69 27.65 -8.21
CA ASP A 92 -13.01 28.01 -8.74
C ASP A 92 -14.13 27.31 -7.95
N GLU A 93 -14.48 27.93 -6.81
CA GLU A 93 -15.45 27.39 -5.85
C GLU A 93 -16.85 27.18 -6.47
N SER A 94 -17.16 27.85 -7.58
CA SER A 94 -18.46 27.73 -8.27
C SER A 94 -18.68 26.33 -8.86
N LEU A 95 -17.60 25.56 -9.07
CA LEU A 95 -17.65 24.21 -9.64
C LEU A 95 -18.09 23.14 -8.64
N VAL A 96 -18.18 23.47 -7.33
CA VAL A 96 -18.50 22.49 -6.29
C VAL A 96 -19.95 22.01 -6.36
N GLU A 97 -20.91 22.90 -6.60
CA GLU A 97 -22.32 22.52 -6.70
C GLU A 97 -22.57 21.59 -7.90
N ALA A 98 -21.99 21.92 -9.05
CA ALA A 98 -22.08 21.11 -10.25
C ALA A 98 -21.46 19.71 -10.05
N TYR A 99 -20.28 19.65 -9.41
CA TYR A 99 -19.63 18.38 -9.07
C TYR A 99 -20.50 17.55 -8.14
N ASN A 100 -21.02 18.13 -7.06
CA ASN A 100 -21.85 17.43 -6.08
C ASN A 100 -23.12 16.86 -6.71
N LYS A 101 -23.79 17.64 -7.57
CA LYS A 101 -24.97 17.19 -8.31
C LYS A 101 -24.64 16.04 -9.26
N ALA A 102 -23.52 16.12 -9.99
CA ALA A 102 -23.11 15.10 -10.95
C ALA A 102 -22.68 13.78 -10.28
N ASN A 103 -22.13 13.85 -9.06
CA ASN A 103 -21.58 12.70 -8.35
C ASN A 103 -22.46 12.20 -7.18
N LEU A 104 -23.63 12.81 -6.96
CA LEU A 104 -24.52 12.51 -5.83
C LEU A 104 -23.81 12.66 -4.47
N THR A 105 -23.00 13.70 -4.33
CA THR A 105 -22.24 14.03 -3.11
C THR A 105 -22.70 15.36 -2.51
N SER A 106 -22.18 15.70 -1.34
CA SER A 106 -22.49 16.93 -0.62
C SER A 106 -21.23 17.54 0.01
N TYR A 107 -20.11 17.55 -0.71
CA TYR A 107 -18.85 18.09 -0.21
C TYR A 107 -18.92 19.61 -0.06
N GLU A 108 -18.35 20.12 1.04
CA GLU A 108 -18.13 21.55 1.23
C GLU A 108 -16.88 22.02 0.50
N VAL A 109 -16.82 23.32 0.18
CA VAL A 109 -15.65 23.93 -0.46
C VAL A 109 -14.46 23.89 0.51
N PHE A 110 -13.29 23.44 0.03
CA PHE A 110 -12.07 23.58 0.80
C PHE A 110 -11.64 25.06 0.83
N PRO A 111 -11.46 25.69 2.01
CA PRO A 111 -11.29 27.13 2.07
C PRO A 111 -10.03 27.61 1.33
N ALA A 112 -10.18 28.63 0.49
CA ALA A 112 -9.05 29.23 -0.23
C ALA A 112 -7.94 29.77 0.70
N SER A 113 -8.28 30.14 1.94
CA SER A 113 -7.31 30.56 2.97
C SER A 113 -6.38 29.45 3.44
N GLN A 114 -6.71 28.18 3.15
CA GLN A 114 -5.91 27.00 3.46
C GLN A 114 -5.10 26.49 2.25
N VAL A 115 -5.05 27.25 1.16
CA VAL A 115 -4.34 26.88 -0.06
C VAL A 115 -3.31 27.95 -0.40
N THR A 116 -2.06 27.54 -0.58
CA THR A 116 -1.00 28.41 -1.10
C THR A 116 -0.46 27.83 -2.39
N PHE A 117 -0.40 28.66 -3.43
CA PHE A 117 0.24 28.29 -4.69
C PHE A 117 1.65 28.87 -4.74
N GLU A 118 2.64 28.01 -4.96
CA GLU A 118 3.99 28.46 -5.31
C GLU A 118 3.94 29.43 -6.50
N ASN A 119 4.73 30.51 -6.44
CA ASN A 119 4.75 31.57 -7.47
C ASN A 119 3.36 32.15 -7.82
N GLY A 120 2.41 32.11 -6.88
CA GLY A 120 1.03 32.56 -7.11
C GLY A 120 0.28 31.73 -8.15
N GLY A 121 0.70 30.48 -8.39
CA GLY A 121 0.08 29.55 -9.33
C GLY A 121 0.50 29.76 -10.78
N LYS A 122 1.59 30.49 -11.04
CA LYS A 122 2.04 30.80 -12.41
C LYS A 122 3.02 29.75 -12.94
N PHE A 123 2.73 29.25 -14.13
CA PHE A 123 3.59 28.36 -14.90
C PHE A 123 4.29 29.10 -16.03
N SER A 124 5.46 28.60 -16.41
CA SER A 124 6.17 29.00 -17.63
C SER A 124 6.66 27.75 -18.35
N VAL A 125 6.16 27.50 -19.55
CA VAL A 125 6.69 26.49 -20.47
C VAL A 125 7.68 27.18 -21.40
N ALA A 126 8.95 26.80 -21.33
CA ALA A 126 9.98 27.37 -22.19
C ALA A 126 9.73 26.99 -23.66
N LYS A 127 10.23 27.81 -24.60
CA LYS A 127 10.24 27.47 -26.02
C LYS A 127 10.84 26.07 -26.23
N TRP A 128 10.28 25.31 -27.17
CA TRP A 128 10.70 23.94 -27.50
C TRP A 128 10.54 22.92 -26.36
N ARG A 129 9.79 23.25 -25.31
CA ARG A 129 9.35 22.30 -24.28
C ARG A 129 7.84 22.07 -24.40
N THR A 130 7.39 20.94 -23.87
CA THR A 130 5.98 20.55 -23.82
C THR A 130 5.41 20.57 -22.41
N ALA A 131 6.20 20.90 -21.40
CA ALA A 131 5.76 20.96 -20.01
C ALA A 131 6.55 22.02 -19.23
N SER A 132 5.91 22.59 -18.22
CA SER A 132 6.56 23.39 -17.19
C SER A 132 7.32 22.50 -16.21
N GLU A 133 8.19 23.10 -15.40
CA GLU A 133 8.56 22.48 -14.12
C GLU A 133 7.30 22.30 -13.24
N PRO A 134 7.26 21.28 -12.36
CA PRO A 134 6.17 21.13 -11.40
C PRO A 134 6.08 22.33 -10.45
N LEU A 135 4.86 22.76 -10.16
CA LEU A 135 4.50 23.80 -9.21
C LEU A 135 3.87 23.15 -7.97
N THR A 136 4.31 23.59 -6.79
CA THR A 136 3.78 23.11 -5.51
C THR A 136 2.49 23.83 -5.09
N ILE A 137 1.49 23.06 -4.69
CA ILE A 137 0.25 23.49 -4.05
C ILE A 137 0.30 23.02 -2.60
N SER A 138 0.45 23.95 -1.66
CA SER A 138 0.45 23.64 -0.24
C SER A 138 -0.98 23.73 0.32
N LEU A 139 -1.43 22.64 0.93
CA LEU A 139 -2.73 22.51 1.58
C LEU A 139 -2.51 22.46 3.09
N SER A 140 -3.13 23.39 3.83
CA SER A 140 -3.05 23.42 5.29
C SER A 140 -4.33 22.93 5.95
N LYS A 141 -4.19 22.22 7.07
CA LYS A 141 -5.36 21.76 7.83
C LYS A 141 -6.07 22.91 8.55
N GLY A 142 -5.30 23.84 9.14
CA GLY A 142 -5.85 24.91 9.96
C GLY A 142 -6.76 24.37 11.08
N ASN A 143 -7.95 24.96 11.23
CA ASN A 143 -8.98 24.54 12.17
C ASN A 143 -10.18 23.86 11.47
N LEU A 144 -9.95 23.20 10.33
CA LEU A 144 -11.02 22.55 9.58
C LEU A 144 -11.59 21.34 10.33
N GLU A 145 -12.90 21.14 10.23
CA GLU A 145 -13.57 19.94 10.73
C GLU A 145 -13.12 18.69 9.98
N GLU A 146 -13.13 17.54 10.66
CA GLU A 146 -12.78 16.24 10.09
C GLU A 146 -13.85 15.73 9.13
N LYS A 147 -13.75 16.15 7.87
CA LYS A 147 -14.59 15.72 6.76
C LYS A 147 -13.85 15.84 5.43
N THR A 148 -14.50 15.40 4.36
CA THR A 148 -13.97 15.59 3.01
C THR A 148 -14.51 16.88 2.41
N TYR A 149 -13.61 17.75 1.98
CA TYR A 149 -13.90 18.96 1.24
C TYR A 149 -13.55 18.77 -0.24
N LEU A 150 -14.14 19.60 -1.10
CA LEU A 150 -13.82 19.66 -2.52
C LEU A 150 -13.06 20.94 -2.83
N LEU A 151 -11.89 20.78 -3.47
CA LEU A 151 -11.03 21.86 -3.93
C LEU A 151 -10.89 21.78 -5.47
N PRO A 152 -11.71 22.52 -6.22
CA PRO A 152 -11.55 22.66 -7.66
C PRO A 152 -10.43 23.66 -8.00
N ILE A 153 -9.44 23.21 -8.76
CA ILE A 153 -8.34 24.04 -9.26
C ILE A 153 -8.37 24.06 -10.78
N THR A 154 -8.52 25.24 -11.35
CA THR A 154 -8.63 25.46 -12.79
C THR A 154 -7.54 26.37 -13.32
N VAL A 155 -7.23 26.26 -14.61
CA VAL A 155 -6.44 27.24 -15.33
C VAL A 155 -7.27 28.52 -15.49
N LYS A 156 -6.73 29.66 -15.08
CA LYS A 156 -7.34 30.97 -15.22
C LYS A 156 -7.33 31.43 -16.68
N GLU A 157 -8.30 32.27 -17.02
CA GLU A 157 -8.32 32.98 -18.30
C GLU A 157 -7.07 33.85 -18.50
N GLY A 158 -6.70 34.11 -19.77
CA GLY A 158 -5.53 34.92 -20.11
C GLY A 158 -4.24 34.13 -20.39
N THR A 159 -4.33 32.81 -20.52
CA THR A 159 -3.24 31.97 -21.03
C THR A 159 -3.04 32.25 -22.53
N ASN A 160 -1.79 32.32 -23.01
CA ASN A 160 -1.46 32.57 -24.42
C ASN A 160 -1.57 31.33 -25.33
N VAL A 161 -2.24 30.27 -24.85
CA VAL A 161 -2.60 29.06 -25.60
C VAL A 161 -4.03 28.68 -25.24
N LYS A 162 -4.76 28.06 -26.18
CA LYS A 162 -6.09 27.50 -25.90
C LYS A 162 -5.96 26.35 -24.91
N VAL A 163 -6.87 26.26 -23.95
CA VAL A 163 -6.96 25.13 -23.00
C VAL A 163 -8.35 24.52 -23.18
N LEU A 164 -8.41 23.20 -23.36
CA LEU A 164 -9.70 22.51 -23.52
C LEU A 164 -10.40 22.41 -22.17
N SER A 165 -11.73 22.51 -22.18
CA SER A 165 -12.55 22.56 -20.96
C SER A 165 -12.44 21.29 -20.10
N ASP A 166 -12.12 20.16 -20.70
CA ASP A 166 -11.92 18.85 -20.06
C ASP A 166 -10.52 18.65 -19.47
N THR A 167 -9.56 19.52 -19.82
CA THR A 167 -8.15 19.40 -19.43
C THR A 167 -7.64 20.59 -18.60
N GLN A 168 -8.49 21.59 -18.35
CA GLN A 168 -8.14 22.75 -17.53
C GLN A 168 -8.30 22.54 -16.02
N LEU A 169 -8.96 21.45 -15.59
CA LEU A 169 -9.53 21.32 -14.24
C LEU A 169 -9.02 20.08 -13.51
N LEU A 170 -8.64 20.26 -12.25
CA LEU A 170 -8.40 19.21 -11.27
C LEU A 170 -9.35 19.40 -10.07
N TYR A 171 -9.99 18.31 -9.64
CA TYR A 171 -10.75 18.24 -8.40
C TYR A 171 -9.94 17.53 -7.33
N TYR A 172 -9.59 18.23 -6.26
CA TYR A 172 -9.02 17.61 -5.08
C TYR A 172 -10.12 17.31 -4.06
N LEU A 173 -10.30 16.03 -3.73
CA LEU A 173 -11.08 15.58 -2.58
C LEU A 173 -10.15 15.59 -1.37
N VAL A 174 -10.16 16.70 -0.62
CA VAL A 174 -9.29 16.92 0.52
C VAL A 174 -9.97 16.37 1.77
N LYS A 175 -9.54 15.19 2.21
CA LYS A 175 -9.99 14.56 3.45
C LYS A 175 -9.20 15.12 4.62
N VAL A 176 -9.83 15.96 5.43
CA VAL A 176 -9.27 16.39 6.71
C VAL A 176 -9.45 15.27 7.72
N SER A 177 -8.39 14.90 8.41
CA SER A 177 -8.41 13.86 9.45
C SER A 177 -7.74 14.33 10.73
N GLY A 178 -8.17 13.75 11.85
CA GLY A 178 -7.61 14.01 13.16
C GLY A 178 -6.14 13.63 13.26
N THR A 179 -5.50 14.09 14.34
CA THR A 179 -4.19 13.57 14.73
C THR A 179 -4.33 12.10 15.10
N ILE A 180 -3.36 11.27 14.74
CA ILE A 180 -3.32 9.90 15.22
C ILE A 180 -3.17 9.94 16.75
N PRO A 181 -4.07 9.31 17.52
CA PRO A 181 -4.00 9.35 18.97
C PRO A 181 -2.75 8.60 19.48
N ASP A 182 -2.25 8.99 20.65
CA ASP A 182 -1.15 8.28 21.30
C ASP A 182 -1.60 6.88 21.75
N ALA A 183 -1.12 5.85 21.06
CA ALA A 183 -1.37 4.45 21.40
C ALA A 183 -0.39 3.89 22.47
N THR A 184 0.52 4.69 23.00
CA THR A 184 1.55 4.23 23.94
C THR A 184 0.98 3.84 25.29
N LYS A 185 1.08 2.57 25.66
CA LYS A 185 0.59 2.03 26.94
C LYS A 185 1.65 1.12 27.56
N GLY A 186 1.90 1.28 28.86
CA GLY A 186 2.89 0.50 29.59
C GLY A 186 4.27 0.41 28.91
N SER A 187 5.04 -0.60 29.29
CA SER A 187 6.37 -0.90 28.71
C SER A 187 6.38 -2.11 27.77
N VAL A 188 5.29 -2.87 27.70
CA VAL A 188 5.18 -4.07 26.88
C VAL A 188 4.32 -3.73 25.66
N LYS A 189 4.82 -4.03 24.48
CA LYS A 189 4.13 -3.90 23.20
C LYS A 189 3.47 -5.22 22.82
N THR A 190 2.33 -5.15 22.13
CA THR A 190 1.57 -6.32 21.69
C THR A 190 1.51 -6.36 20.16
N LEU A 191 1.77 -7.53 19.59
CA LEU A 191 1.60 -7.79 18.15
C LEU A 191 0.67 -8.96 17.95
N VAL A 192 -0.20 -8.87 16.93
CA VAL A 192 -1.09 -9.97 16.54
C VAL A 192 -1.00 -10.30 15.06
N TYR A 193 -0.90 -11.58 14.72
CA TYR A 193 -1.11 -12.06 13.36
C TYR A 193 -2.60 -12.26 13.11
N ILE A 194 -3.07 -11.78 11.96
CA ILE A 194 -4.40 -12.06 11.45
C ILE A 194 -4.25 -12.96 10.23
N GLU A 195 -4.80 -14.17 10.33
CA GLU A 195 -4.99 -15.09 9.20
C GLU A 195 -6.04 -14.52 8.25
N VAL A 196 -5.59 -13.64 7.34
CA VAL A 196 -6.52 -12.83 6.54
C VAL A 196 -7.29 -13.65 5.52
N ASN A 197 -6.91 -14.91 5.28
CA ASN A 197 -7.75 -15.80 4.49
C ASN A 197 -9.14 -16.01 5.12
N ASN A 198 -9.23 -15.90 6.45
CA ASN A 198 -10.41 -16.22 7.24
C ASN A 198 -10.96 -15.03 8.05
N THR A 199 -10.10 -14.07 8.44
CA THR A 199 -10.49 -13.03 9.41
C THR A 199 -10.18 -11.62 8.93
N ASN A 200 -11.10 -10.70 9.20
CA ASN A 200 -10.92 -9.27 8.94
C ASN A 200 -9.97 -8.63 9.99
N PRO A 201 -8.90 -7.94 9.58
CA PRO A 201 -7.93 -7.35 10.51
C PRO A 201 -8.50 -6.21 11.38
N LEU A 202 -9.65 -5.63 11.00
CA LEU A 202 -10.34 -4.62 11.81
C LEU A 202 -10.71 -5.10 13.21
N ASN A 203 -10.86 -6.42 13.42
CA ASN A 203 -11.11 -6.99 14.76
C ASN A 203 -10.04 -6.59 15.77
N ALA A 204 -8.77 -6.51 15.38
CA ALA A 204 -7.70 -6.09 16.28
C ALA A 204 -7.88 -4.65 16.78
N GLY A 205 -8.47 -3.77 15.97
CA GLY A 205 -8.67 -2.37 16.32
C GLY A 205 -9.77 -2.11 17.34
N ASN A 206 -10.61 -3.09 17.67
CA ASN A 206 -11.77 -2.88 18.54
C ASN A 206 -11.49 -3.13 20.02
N TYR A 207 -10.35 -3.74 20.36
CA TYR A 207 -9.95 -3.99 21.74
C TYR A 207 -9.24 -2.77 22.30
N LEU A 208 -9.88 -2.02 23.19
CA LEU A 208 -9.33 -0.83 23.81
C LEU A 208 -9.20 -1.01 25.32
N LEU A 209 -8.17 -0.42 25.93
CA LEU A 209 -8.07 -0.33 27.37
C LEU A 209 -9.25 0.49 27.91
N GLU A 210 -9.87 0.02 28.99
CA GLU A 210 -11.14 0.54 29.48
C GLU A 210 -11.08 2.04 29.82
N ASN A 211 -10.06 2.47 30.56
CA ASN A 211 -9.96 3.85 31.04
C ASN A 211 -9.18 4.74 30.07
N SER A 212 -7.99 4.29 29.62
CA SER A 212 -7.13 5.10 28.74
C SER A 212 -7.60 5.15 27.30
N ARG A 213 -8.52 4.25 26.88
CA ARG A 213 -9.02 4.09 25.52
C ARG A 213 -7.94 3.78 24.47
N LYS A 214 -6.73 3.44 24.90
CA LYS A 214 -5.62 3.10 24.01
C LYS A 214 -5.83 1.70 23.41
N PRO A 215 -5.46 1.46 22.14
CA PRO A 215 -5.58 0.14 21.54
C PRO A 215 -4.80 -0.92 22.30
N PHE A 216 -5.39 -2.09 22.53
CA PHE A 216 -4.70 -3.21 23.15
C PHE A 216 -3.58 -3.74 22.28
N PHE A 217 -3.78 -3.84 20.96
CA PHE A 217 -2.76 -4.25 19.99
C PHE A 217 -1.97 -3.04 19.49
N ASP A 218 -0.65 -3.03 19.64
CA ASP A 218 0.22 -2.00 19.06
C ASP A 218 0.50 -2.27 17.57
N MET A 219 0.54 -3.54 17.17
CA MET A 219 0.88 -3.97 15.82
C MET A 219 -0.02 -5.11 15.33
N VAL A 220 -0.35 -5.09 14.05
CA VAL A 220 -1.14 -6.11 13.35
C VAL A 220 -0.37 -6.56 12.13
N VAL A 221 -0.20 -7.88 11.96
CA VAL A 221 0.39 -8.47 10.76
C VAL A 221 -0.72 -9.03 9.88
N ILE A 222 -0.75 -8.58 8.63
CA ILE A 222 -1.55 -9.18 7.55
C ILE A 222 -0.82 -10.47 7.13
N PHE A 223 -1.28 -11.61 7.62
CA PHE A 223 -0.61 -12.89 7.41
C PHE A 223 -1.33 -13.70 6.31
N ALA A 224 -0.71 -13.94 5.13
CA ALA A 224 0.57 -13.41 4.66
C ALA A 224 0.62 -13.26 3.12
N ALA A 225 1.46 -12.33 2.65
CA ALA A 225 1.94 -12.32 1.27
C ALA A 225 3.07 -13.34 1.10
N ASN A 226 3.38 -13.69 -0.15
CA ASN A 226 4.21 -14.85 -0.45
C ASN A 226 5.45 -14.57 -1.29
N VAL A 227 6.56 -15.25 -0.98
CA VAL A 227 7.70 -15.38 -1.90
C VAL A 227 7.39 -16.48 -2.92
N GLN A 228 7.30 -16.12 -4.20
CA GLN A 228 6.97 -17.06 -5.28
C GLN A 228 7.96 -16.94 -6.44
N TYR A 229 8.03 -17.96 -7.30
CA TYR A 229 8.86 -17.98 -8.48
C TYR A 229 8.06 -18.33 -9.74
N SER A 230 8.34 -17.65 -10.86
CA SER A 230 7.95 -18.13 -12.19
C SER A 230 9.06 -17.90 -13.20
N SER A 231 9.06 -18.67 -14.28
CA SER A 231 10.03 -18.49 -15.37
C SER A 231 9.89 -17.15 -16.10
N GLU A 232 8.72 -16.52 -16.04
CA GLU A 232 8.45 -15.22 -16.66
C GLU A 232 8.91 -14.05 -15.76
N LYS A 233 8.64 -14.13 -14.45
CA LYS A 233 8.85 -13.01 -13.51
C LYS A 233 10.11 -13.14 -12.67
N GLY A 234 10.75 -14.30 -12.65
CA GLY A 234 11.74 -14.64 -11.63
C GLY A 234 11.08 -14.77 -10.26
N VAL A 235 11.78 -14.36 -9.21
CA VAL A 235 11.23 -14.30 -7.84
C VAL A 235 10.37 -13.04 -7.70
N TYR A 236 9.14 -13.20 -7.24
CA TYR A 236 8.20 -12.09 -7.12
C TYR A 236 7.34 -12.17 -5.85
N LEU A 237 6.91 -11.01 -5.37
CA LEU A 237 6.00 -10.90 -4.23
C LEU A 237 4.57 -11.20 -4.72
N LYS A 238 4.03 -12.33 -4.26
CA LYS A 238 2.69 -12.80 -4.61
C LYS A 238 1.71 -12.40 -3.51
N TYR A 239 0.56 -11.87 -3.90
CA TYR A 239 -0.62 -11.78 -3.06
C TYR A 239 -1.59 -12.88 -3.44
N ASN A 240 -2.12 -13.60 -2.47
CA ASN A 240 -3.36 -14.34 -2.70
C ASN A 240 -4.53 -13.34 -2.80
N GLU A 241 -5.69 -13.82 -3.23
CA GLU A 241 -6.88 -12.97 -3.43
C GLU A 241 -7.30 -12.18 -2.18
N ASN A 242 -7.08 -12.74 -0.98
CA ASN A 242 -7.49 -12.13 0.28
C ASN A 242 -6.55 -10.99 0.67
N VAL A 243 -5.24 -11.22 0.60
CA VAL A 243 -4.24 -10.17 0.83
C VAL A 243 -4.41 -9.07 -0.22
N GLU A 244 -4.57 -9.43 -1.49
CA GLU A 244 -4.78 -8.46 -2.56
C GLU A 244 -6.02 -7.60 -2.33
N HIS A 245 -7.14 -8.21 -1.90
CA HIS A 245 -8.36 -7.50 -1.57
C HIS A 245 -8.15 -6.47 -0.45
N LEU A 246 -7.49 -6.86 0.64
CA LEU A 246 -7.22 -5.95 1.75
C LEU A 246 -6.32 -4.78 1.34
N LEU A 247 -5.26 -5.05 0.57
CA LEU A 247 -4.34 -4.03 0.09
C LEU A 247 -5.04 -3.05 -0.88
N LYS A 248 -5.82 -3.55 -1.84
CA LYS A 248 -6.60 -2.72 -2.77
C LYS A 248 -7.67 -1.87 -2.05
N ASN A 249 -8.17 -2.35 -0.92
CA ASN A 249 -9.19 -1.67 -0.12
C ASN A 249 -8.61 -1.14 1.20
N ARG A 250 -7.36 -0.66 1.19
CA ARG A 250 -6.65 -0.21 2.41
C ARG A 250 -7.43 0.79 3.25
N ASP A 251 -8.20 1.68 2.62
CA ASP A 251 -8.95 2.73 3.33
C ASP A 251 -10.06 2.16 4.19
N LYS A 252 -10.55 0.96 3.86
CA LYS A 252 -11.55 0.22 4.64
C LYS A 252 -10.90 -0.68 5.70
N TYR A 253 -9.83 -1.40 5.37
CA TYR A 253 -9.34 -2.51 6.23
C TYR A 253 -8.06 -2.23 7.01
N ILE A 254 -7.23 -1.30 6.53
CA ILE A 254 -5.88 -1.04 7.06
C ILE A 254 -5.84 0.32 7.74
N LYS A 255 -6.26 1.35 7.00
CA LYS A 255 -6.24 2.73 7.47
C LYS A 255 -6.97 2.94 8.81
N PRO A 256 -8.15 2.33 9.09
CA PRO A 256 -8.79 2.51 10.39
C PRO A 256 -7.98 1.99 11.58
N LEU A 257 -7.09 1.01 11.38
CA LEU A 257 -6.14 0.56 12.40
C LEU A 257 -5.05 1.61 12.61
N GLN A 258 -4.48 2.12 11.51
CA GLN A 258 -3.44 3.15 11.55
C GLN A 258 -3.95 4.47 12.14
N ASP A 259 -5.20 4.84 11.86
CA ASP A 259 -5.88 6.00 12.44
C ASP A 259 -6.05 5.88 13.96
N LYS A 260 -6.02 4.66 14.51
CA LYS A 260 -6.00 4.39 15.96
C LYS A 260 -4.58 4.34 16.54
N GLY A 261 -3.54 4.55 15.72
CA GLY A 261 -2.13 4.44 16.12
C GLY A 261 -1.57 3.02 16.09
N ILE A 262 -2.32 2.05 15.55
CA ILE A 262 -1.89 0.66 15.41
C ILE A 262 -1.05 0.53 14.13
N LYS A 263 0.12 -0.12 14.24
CA LYS A 263 0.99 -0.37 13.09
C LYS A 263 0.51 -1.57 12.30
N VAL A 264 0.44 -1.46 10.97
CA VAL A 264 0.02 -2.56 10.10
C VAL A 264 1.19 -3.02 9.24
N ILE A 265 1.55 -4.29 9.40
CA ILE A 265 2.76 -4.93 8.89
C ILE A 265 2.37 -6.01 7.87
N LEU A 266 3.11 -6.14 6.78
CA LEU A 266 2.91 -7.20 5.79
C LEU A 266 3.71 -8.46 6.17
N GLY A 267 3.04 -9.58 6.40
CA GLY A 267 3.72 -10.87 6.57
C GLY A 267 4.31 -11.36 5.25
N LEU A 268 5.57 -11.80 5.28
CA LEU A 268 6.28 -12.42 4.16
C LEU A 268 6.55 -13.89 4.51
N LEU A 269 5.78 -14.78 3.88
CA LEU A 269 5.87 -16.23 4.03
C LEU A 269 6.35 -16.85 2.72
N ASN A 270 7.10 -17.94 2.73
CA ASN A 270 7.45 -18.60 1.46
C ASN A 270 6.26 -19.45 0.94
N ASP A 271 6.30 -19.89 -0.33
CA ASP A 271 5.14 -20.55 -0.99
C ASP A 271 5.54 -21.68 -1.93
N HIS A 272 6.18 -22.70 -1.36
CA HIS A 272 6.45 -24.01 -1.98
C HIS A 272 7.23 -23.97 -3.30
N ALA A 273 7.96 -22.88 -3.54
CA ALA A 273 8.49 -22.50 -4.83
C ALA A 273 9.96 -22.88 -5.04
N GLY A 274 10.64 -23.40 -4.02
CA GLY A 274 12.09 -23.58 -3.99
C GLY A 274 12.88 -22.27 -3.80
N MET A 275 12.19 -21.13 -3.75
CA MET A 275 12.76 -19.81 -3.51
C MET A 275 12.07 -19.21 -2.29
N GLY A 276 12.87 -18.59 -1.41
CA GLY A 276 12.39 -18.07 -0.14
C GLY A 276 13.35 -17.03 0.44
N ILE A 277 12.88 -16.31 1.45
CA ILE A 277 13.61 -15.19 2.07
C ILE A 277 15.02 -15.57 2.57
N ALA A 278 15.26 -16.86 2.85
CA ALA A 278 16.55 -17.35 3.35
C ALA A 278 17.45 -18.00 2.27
N ASN A 279 17.11 -17.95 0.99
CA ASN A 279 18.00 -18.40 -0.09
C ASN A 279 18.29 -17.37 -1.20
N LEU A 280 17.71 -16.17 -1.14
CA LEU A 280 17.98 -15.11 -2.11
C LEU A 280 19.42 -14.57 -1.99
N LYS A 281 19.99 -14.10 -3.11
CA LYS A 281 21.32 -13.47 -3.18
C LYS A 281 21.44 -12.58 -4.42
N GLY A 282 22.40 -11.64 -4.42
CA GLY A 282 22.70 -10.75 -5.55
C GLY A 282 21.47 -9.99 -6.05
N GLU A 283 21.37 -9.81 -7.36
CA GLU A 283 20.28 -9.06 -8.01
C GLU A 283 18.88 -9.61 -7.69
N VAL A 284 18.74 -10.92 -7.42
CA VAL A 284 17.46 -11.52 -7.06
C VAL A 284 16.99 -11.06 -5.67
N LEU A 285 17.93 -10.94 -4.72
CA LEU A 285 17.65 -10.42 -3.38
C LEU A 285 17.28 -8.95 -3.45
N GLU A 286 18.08 -8.14 -4.17
CA GLU A 286 17.84 -6.70 -4.35
C GLU A 286 16.48 -6.44 -5.01
N SER A 287 16.16 -7.19 -6.07
CA SER A 287 14.88 -7.09 -6.76
C SER A 287 13.70 -7.44 -5.85
N PHE A 288 13.78 -8.53 -5.09
CA PHE A 288 12.69 -8.93 -4.21
C PHE A 288 12.50 -7.95 -3.04
N ALA A 289 13.58 -7.45 -2.44
CA ALA A 289 13.51 -6.41 -1.40
C ALA A 289 12.90 -5.11 -1.93
N ALA A 290 13.21 -4.73 -3.17
CA ALA A 290 12.58 -3.57 -3.83
C ALA A 290 11.08 -3.79 -4.06
N GLN A 291 10.63 -5.00 -4.41
CA GLN A 291 9.20 -5.32 -4.51
C GLN A 291 8.49 -5.18 -3.15
N CYS A 292 9.11 -5.63 -2.06
CA CYS A 292 8.58 -5.41 -0.71
C CYS A 292 8.47 -3.92 -0.38
N LYS A 293 9.47 -3.11 -0.73
CA LYS A 293 9.40 -1.64 -0.58
C LYS A 293 8.25 -1.03 -1.36
N VAL A 294 8.11 -1.38 -2.65
CA VAL A 294 7.01 -0.89 -3.48
C VAL A 294 5.67 -1.24 -2.87
N ALA A 295 5.50 -2.45 -2.34
CA ALA A 295 4.28 -2.86 -1.65
C ALA A 295 4.00 -2.01 -0.39
N VAL A 296 5.00 -1.86 0.49
CA VAL A 296 4.89 -1.07 1.72
C VAL A 296 4.55 0.39 1.41
N ASP A 297 5.21 1.00 0.43
CA ASP A 297 4.97 2.40 0.04
C ASP A 297 3.61 2.57 -0.63
N ALA A 298 3.26 1.70 -1.61
CA ALA A 298 2.03 1.82 -2.38
C ALA A 298 0.76 1.65 -1.52
N TYR A 299 0.82 0.80 -0.51
CA TYR A 299 -0.31 0.55 0.39
C TYR A 299 -0.20 1.29 1.73
N GLY A 300 0.86 2.08 1.92
CA GLY A 300 1.10 2.87 3.12
C GLY A 300 1.24 2.03 4.38
N LEU A 301 1.91 0.88 4.30
CA LEU A 301 2.12 -0.03 5.43
C LEU A 301 3.25 0.48 6.34
N ASP A 302 3.28 -0.03 7.58
CA ASP A 302 4.25 0.35 8.59
C ASP A 302 5.50 -0.54 8.59
N GLY A 303 5.49 -1.67 7.89
CA GLY A 303 6.63 -2.60 7.90
C GLY A 303 6.40 -3.96 7.23
N VAL A 304 7.37 -4.85 7.44
CA VAL A 304 7.33 -6.26 7.02
C VAL A 304 7.65 -7.20 8.18
N ASP A 305 7.03 -8.37 8.16
CA ASP A 305 7.31 -9.48 9.08
C ASP A 305 7.90 -10.65 8.28
N LEU A 306 8.95 -11.27 8.80
CA LEU A 306 9.72 -12.32 8.11
C LEU A 306 9.46 -13.68 8.76
N ASP A 307 8.83 -14.58 8.00
CA ASP A 307 8.52 -15.95 8.43
C ASP A 307 9.12 -16.97 7.45
N ASP A 308 10.15 -17.69 7.89
CA ASP A 308 10.85 -18.68 7.08
C ASP A 308 10.23 -20.09 7.20
N GLU A 309 9.02 -20.22 6.67
CA GLU A 309 8.33 -21.50 6.51
C GLU A 309 7.95 -21.74 5.06
N TRP A 310 7.75 -23.02 4.70
CA TRP A 310 7.15 -23.43 3.43
C TRP A 310 7.91 -23.12 2.13
N ALA A 311 9.19 -22.76 2.18
CA ALA A 311 9.94 -22.43 0.95
C ALA A 311 10.22 -23.60 0.04
N ASP A 312 10.24 -24.82 0.60
CA ASP A 312 10.59 -26.02 -0.12
C ASP A 312 12.00 -25.96 -0.74
N TYR A 313 12.95 -25.48 0.06
CA TYR A 313 14.30 -25.13 -0.38
C TYR A 313 15.00 -26.23 -1.19
N PRO A 314 15.86 -25.86 -2.17
CA PRO A 314 16.50 -26.79 -3.07
C PRO A 314 17.39 -27.79 -2.33
N THR A 315 17.25 -29.06 -2.69
CA THR A 315 18.07 -30.20 -2.28
C THR A 315 18.43 -31.03 -3.52
N ALA A 316 19.23 -32.08 -3.37
CA ALA A 316 19.52 -32.99 -4.47
C ALA A 316 18.27 -33.69 -5.04
N SER A 317 17.17 -33.79 -4.27
CA SER A 317 15.91 -34.42 -4.71
C SER A 317 14.78 -33.43 -4.99
N ARG A 318 14.87 -32.20 -4.48
CA ARG A 318 13.84 -31.17 -4.57
C ARG A 318 14.40 -29.92 -5.21
N PHE A 319 13.84 -29.48 -6.34
CA PHE A 319 14.45 -28.43 -7.18
C PHE A 319 15.95 -28.68 -7.47
N PRO A 320 16.33 -29.87 -7.98
CA PRO A 320 17.73 -30.24 -8.19
C PRO A 320 18.48 -29.29 -9.13
N GLN A 321 17.78 -28.61 -10.03
CA GLN A 321 18.35 -27.63 -10.96
C GLN A 321 18.92 -26.38 -10.27
N TRP A 322 18.52 -26.10 -9.02
CA TRP A 322 18.99 -24.95 -8.25
C TRP A 322 19.91 -25.36 -7.10
N TYR A 323 20.09 -26.67 -6.88
CA TYR A 323 20.99 -27.20 -5.86
C TYR A 323 22.41 -27.38 -6.43
N PRO A 324 23.48 -27.04 -5.68
CA PRO A 324 23.51 -26.49 -4.31
C PRO A 324 23.46 -24.95 -4.24
N GLU A 325 23.38 -24.29 -5.39
CA GLU A 325 23.58 -22.85 -5.52
C GLU A 325 22.62 -21.98 -4.70
N TRP A 326 21.37 -22.42 -4.58
CA TRP A 326 20.25 -21.71 -3.94
C TRP A 326 19.79 -22.38 -2.65
N THR A 327 20.72 -23.00 -1.92
CA THR A 327 20.48 -23.54 -0.58
C THR A 327 20.16 -22.42 0.42
N SER A 328 19.31 -22.68 1.42
CA SER A 328 18.98 -21.71 2.45
C SER A 328 20.07 -21.59 3.52
N SER A 329 20.11 -20.44 4.21
CA SER A 329 20.96 -20.22 5.38
C SER A 329 20.53 -18.98 6.15
N GLY A 330 20.73 -18.95 7.46
CA GLY A 330 20.52 -17.76 8.29
C GLY A 330 21.30 -16.53 7.80
N THR A 331 22.51 -16.69 7.26
CA THR A 331 23.29 -15.59 6.65
C THR A 331 22.60 -14.97 5.44
N LYS A 332 21.91 -15.76 4.62
CA LYS A 332 21.17 -15.24 3.45
C LYS A 332 19.90 -14.50 3.88
N MET A 333 19.19 -15.02 4.88
CA MET A 333 18.06 -14.30 5.49
C MET A 333 18.53 -12.97 6.11
N ALA A 334 19.67 -12.97 6.82
CA ALA A 334 20.27 -11.76 7.37
C ALA A 334 20.58 -10.71 6.30
N ARG A 335 21.14 -11.13 5.16
CA ARG A 335 21.40 -10.23 4.01
C ARG A 335 20.12 -9.66 3.42
N PHE A 336 19.06 -10.46 3.34
CA PHE A 336 17.76 -9.95 2.90
C PHE A 336 17.21 -8.91 3.89
N THR A 337 17.31 -9.17 5.20
CA THR A 337 16.95 -8.20 6.25
C THR A 337 17.76 -6.90 6.17
N ILE A 338 19.07 -6.99 5.92
CA ILE A 338 19.95 -5.81 5.71
C ILE A 338 19.45 -4.98 4.53
N GLU A 339 19.13 -5.60 3.41
CA GLU A 339 18.66 -4.90 2.22
C GLU A 339 17.29 -4.23 2.43
N LEU A 340 16.37 -4.92 3.11
CA LEU A 340 15.09 -4.32 3.52
C LEU A 340 15.30 -3.07 4.39
N ARG A 341 16.19 -3.15 5.40
CA ARG A 341 16.51 -2.00 6.26
C ARG A 341 17.13 -0.85 5.46
N ARG A 342 18.00 -1.14 4.49
CA ARG A 342 18.60 -0.12 3.61
C ARG A 342 17.56 0.62 2.78
N LEU A 343 16.59 -0.12 2.23
CA LEU A 343 15.54 0.41 1.36
C LEU A 343 14.42 1.13 2.14
N MET A 344 14.18 0.71 3.38
CA MET A 344 13.08 1.18 4.22
C MET A 344 13.56 1.44 5.66
N PRO A 345 14.46 2.42 5.88
CA PRO A 345 15.10 2.64 7.17
C PRO A 345 14.14 3.03 8.29
N ASP A 346 13.00 3.62 7.95
CA ASP A 346 11.94 4.10 8.84
C ASP A 346 10.85 3.07 9.13
N LYS A 347 10.88 1.89 8.47
CA LYS A 347 9.83 0.88 8.57
C LYS A 347 10.17 -0.20 9.60
N ILE A 348 9.12 -0.81 10.15
CA ILE A 348 9.25 -1.89 11.11
C ILE A 348 9.68 -3.17 10.38
N ILE A 349 10.69 -3.86 10.92
CA ILE A 349 11.07 -5.21 10.48
C ILE A 349 10.94 -6.14 11.69
N THR A 350 10.05 -7.11 11.57
CA THR A 350 9.88 -8.17 12.57
C THR A 350 10.31 -9.53 12.06
N VAL A 351 10.77 -10.41 12.96
CA VAL A 351 11.22 -11.77 12.62
C VAL A 351 10.52 -12.81 13.49
N PHE A 352 9.85 -13.75 12.83
CA PHE A 352 9.42 -14.99 13.45
C PHE A 352 10.61 -15.93 13.59
N GLU A 353 11.02 -16.28 14.81
CA GLU A 353 12.21 -17.11 15.06
C GLU A 353 11.94 -18.60 14.79
N TYR A 354 11.58 -18.91 13.54
CA TYR A 354 11.43 -20.26 12.99
C TYR A 354 12.30 -20.43 11.74
N GLY A 355 12.54 -21.66 11.32
CA GLY A 355 13.38 -21.95 10.15
C GLY A 355 14.74 -21.26 10.25
N MET A 356 15.19 -20.61 9.17
CA MET A 356 16.42 -19.81 9.17
C MET A 356 16.31 -18.51 9.99
N GLY A 357 15.11 -18.07 10.35
CA GLY A 357 14.87 -16.93 11.26
C GLY A 357 15.40 -17.18 12.66
N SER A 358 15.42 -18.45 13.10
CA SER A 358 16.06 -18.88 14.36
C SER A 358 17.59 -19.02 14.27
N SER A 359 18.15 -18.92 13.06
CA SER A 359 19.57 -19.17 12.77
C SER A 359 20.28 -17.95 12.18
N ILE A 360 19.67 -16.77 12.24
CA ILE A 360 20.29 -15.51 11.82
C ILE A 360 21.56 -15.28 12.67
N PRO A 361 22.74 -15.11 12.05
CA PRO A 361 23.96 -14.81 12.79
C PRO A 361 23.86 -13.43 13.48
N ARG A 362 24.56 -13.26 14.60
CA ARG A 362 24.59 -11.97 15.33
C ARG A 362 25.12 -10.81 14.46
N THR A 363 26.09 -11.12 13.61
CA THR A 363 26.74 -10.15 12.72
C THR A 363 26.91 -10.76 11.33
N VAL A 364 26.57 -9.99 10.29
CA VAL A 364 26.78 -10.33 8.89
C VAL A 364 27.19 -9.06 8.15
N ASP A 365 28.24 -9.15 7.32
CA ASP A 365 28.76 -8.03 6.52
C ASP A 365 28.98 -6.74 7.37
N ASP A 366 29.61 -6.91 8.55
CA ASP A 366 29.86 -5.88 9.57
C ASP A 366 28.62 -5.19 10.17
N ILE A 367 27.43 -5.73 9.92
CA ILE A 367 26.17 -5.25 10.48
C ILE A 367 25.71 -6.17 11.61
N THR A 368 25.44 -5.57 12.77
CA THR A 368 24.83 -6.24 13.91
C THR A 368 23.32 -6.36 13.71
N MET A 369 22.81 -7.60 13.66
CA MET A 369 21.43 -7.86 13.22
C MET A 369 20.38 -7.32 14.20
N VAL A 370 20.68 -7.30 15.50
CA VAL A 370 19.74 -6.82 16.54
C VAL A 370 19.54 -5.29 16.53
N ASP A 371 20.40 -4.57 15.81
CA ASP A 371 20.29 -3.12 15.62
C ASP A 371 19.33 -2.77 14.49
N ILE A 372 19.15 -3.69 13.52
CA ILE A 372 18.30 -3.47 12.34
C ILE A 372 16.97 -4.24 12.37
N ILE A 373 16.83 -5.23 13.24
CA ILE A 373 15.56 -5.90 13.54
C ILE A 373 14.88 -5.14 14.68
N ASP A 374 13.62 -4.75 14.49
CA ASP A 374 12.87 -3.99 15.49
C ASP A 374 12.33 -4.90 16.57
N TYR A 375 11.73 -6.03 16.17
CA TYR A 375 11.20 -7.03 17.09
C TYR A 375 11.41 -8.44 16.55
N SER A 376 11.57 -9.41 17.45
CA SER A 376 11.44 -10.82 17.09
C SER A 376 10.56 -11.55 18.09
N MET A 377 10.09 -12.73 17.70
CA MET A 377 9.20 -13.52 18.54
C MET A 377 9.54 -15.00 18.50
N TYR A 378 9.42 -15.62 19.67
CA TYR A 378 9.53 -17.05 19.83
C TYR A 378 8.43 -17.77 19.04
N ALA A 379 8.79 -18.78 18.26
CA ALA A 379 7.86 -19.38 17.30
C ALA A 379 6.94 -20.48 17.86
N MET A 380 7.25 -21.08 19.02
CA MET A 380 6.49 -22.25 19.47
C MET A 380 5.27 -21.88 20.32
N TYR A 381 4.08 -22.25 19.84
CA TYR A 381 2.84 -22.20 20.62
C TYR A 381 2.86 -23.30 21.70
N SER A 382 2.70 -22.93 22.96
CA SER A 382 2.69 -23.89 24.07
C SER A 382 1.82 -23.42 25.23
N THR A 383 1.30 -24.37 26.01
CA THR A 383 0.61 -24.09 27.27
C THR A 383 1.57 -23.81 28.43
N SER A 384 2.89 -23.99 28.21
CA SER A 384 3.92 -23.67 29.20
C SER A 384 3.98 -22.17 29.46
N THR A 385 4.05 -21.79 30.74
CA THR A 385 4.16 -20.39 31.17
C THR A 385 5.61 -19.91 31.33
N GLY A 386 6.60 -20.80 31.21
CA GLY A 386 8.02 -20.46 31.33
C GLY A 386 8.54 -19.73 30.09
N LEU A 387 9.27 -18.62 30.26
CA LEU A 387 9.71 -17.74 29.18
C LEU A 387 10.85 -18.35 28.36
N SER A 388 10.74 -18.30 27.04
CA SER A 388 11.80 -18.77 26.13
C SER A 388 12.90 -17.72 25.97
N SER A 389 14.09 -18.15 25.55
CA SER A 389 15.15 -17.25 25.08
C SER A 389 15.08 -17.09 23.57
N THR A 390 15.52 -15.94 23.07
CA THR A 390 15.77 -15.68 21.65
C THR A 390 16.94 -16.53 21.14
N ALA A 391 16.83 -17.02 19.91
CA ALA A 391 17.89 -17.77 19.22
C ALA A 391 18.94 -16.84 18.58
N ILE A 392 18.55 -15.60 18.24
CA ILE A 392 19.40 -14.66 17.48
C ILE A 392 20.03 -13.58 18.36
N GLY A 393 19.71 -13.58 19.67
CA GLY A 393 20.32 -12.69 20.65
C GLY A 393 19.66 -11.32 20.79
N MET A 394 18.39 -11.19 20.40
CA MET A 394 17.61 -9.97 20.61
C MET A 394 17.58 -9.52 22.08
N PRO A 395 17.64 -8.19 22.34
CA PRO A 395 17.43 -7.67 23.69
C PRO A 395 15.98 -7.92 24.15
N LYS A 396 15.77 -8.05 25.46
CA LYS A 396 14.46 -8.42 26.02
C LYS A 396 13.36 -7.43 25.65
N GLU A 397 13.71 -6.16 25.53
CA GLU A 397 12.81 -5.06 25.18
C GLU A 397 12.24 -5.20 23.75
N LYS A 398 12.94 -5.95 22.89
CA LYS A 398 12.57 -6.19 21.49
C LYS A 398 12.13 -7.63 21.19
N PHE A 399 12.06 -8.50 22.20
CA PHE A 399 11.79 -9.92 21.99
C PHE A 399 10.51 -10.35 22.71
N SER A 400 9.66 -11.09 21.99
CA SER A 400 8.58 -11.82 22.63
C SER A 400 9.02 -13.23 23.01
N PRO A 401 9.10 -13.55 24.32
CA PRO A 401 9.48 -14.89 24.77
C PRO A 401 8.33 -15.91 24.65
N LYS A 402 7.16 -15.50 24.13
CA LYS A 402 5.95 -16.32 24.05
C LYS A 402 5.10 -16.00 22.84
N ALA A 403 4.60 -17.06 22.20
CA ALA A 403 3.54 -17.01 21.20
C ALA A 403 2.24 -17.56 21.78
N ILE A 404 1.17 -16.77 21.75
CA ILE A 404 -0.17 -17.16 22.21
C ILE A 404 -1.07 -17.34 21.00
N ASN A 405 -1.48 -18.59 20.72
CA ASN A 405 -2.45 -18.89 19.67
C ASN A 405 -3.89 -18.71 20.20
N LEU A 406 -4.59 -17.70 19.69
CA LEU A 406 -5.98 -17.35 20.04
C LEU A 406 -7.04 -18.20 19.30
N GLY A 407 -6.64 -19.00 18.32
CA GLY A 407 -7.41 -20.12 17.77
C GLY A 407 -7.09 -21.47 18.42
N GLY A 408 -6.23 -21.46 19.45
CA GLY A 408 -5.69 -22.66 20.09
C GLY A 408 -6.67 -23.41 21.01
N SER A 409 -6.16 -24.46 21.66
CA SER A 409 -6.96 -25.25 22.61
C SER A 409 -7.42 -24.42 23.81
N SER A 410 -8.48 -24.88 24.49
CA SER A 410 -9.01 -24.23 25.70
C SER A 410 -8.00 -24.04 26.82
N SER A 411 -6.93 -24.85 26.85
CA SER A 411 -5.83 -24.71 27.81
C SER A 411 -4.94 -23.51 27.51
N VAL A 412 -4.63 -23.28 26.22
CA VAL A 412 -3.91 -22.07 25.75
C VAL A 412 -4.76 -20.84 26.03
N MET A 413 -6.05 -20.92 25.70
CA MET A 413 -7.03 -19.85 25.85
C MET A 413 -7.66 -19.75 27.25
N SER A 414 -6.96 -20.22 28.29
CA SER A 414 -7.47 -20.13 29.67
C SER A 414 -7.09 -18.79 30.31
N SER A 415 -7.99 -18.22 31.10
CA SER A 415 -7.74 -16.96 31.81
C SER A 415 -6.49 -17.03 32.70
N THR A 416 -6.23 -18.19 33.32
CA THR A 416 -5.04 -18.42 34.15
C THR A 416 -3.76 -18.41 33.31
N ASN A 417 -3.76 -19.05 32.13
CA ASN A 417 -2.59 -19.05 31.27
C ASN A 417 -2.23 -17.63 30.81
N LEU A 418 -3.19 -16.87 30.28
CA LEU A 418 -2.95 -15.51 29.80
C LEU A 418 -2.49 -14.56 30.91
N ARG A 419 -3.10 -14.60 32.10
CA ARG A 419 -2.62 -13.83 33.26
C ARG A 419 -1.18 -14.18 33.61
N THR A 420 -0.88 -15.48 33.69
CA THR A 420 0.45 -15.96 34.12
C THR A 420 1.52 -15.59 33.11
N VAL A 421 1.26 -15.81 31.81
CA VAL A 421 2.19 -15.46 30.73
C VAL A 421 2.45 -13.96 30.72
N ALA A 422 1.40 -13.13 30.75
CA ALA A 422 1.54 -11.69 30.75
C ALA A 422 2.30 -11.17 31.98
N THR A 423 2.01 -11.71 33.17
CA THR A 423 2.74 -11.40 34.40
C THR A 423 4.22 -11.78 34.29
N ASN A 424 4.52 -12.97 33.78
CA ASN A 424 5.90 -13.43 33.60
C ASN A 424 6.66 -12.54 32.60
N VAL A 425 6.04 -12.17 31.47
CA VAL A 425 6.61 -11.25 30.47
C VAL A 425 6.97 -9.92 31.12
N LYS A 426 6.02 -9.28 31.83
CA LYS A 426 6.23 -8.01 32.53
C LYS A 426 7.35 -8.11 33.57
N ASN A 427 7.28 -9.09 34.48
CA ASN A 427 8.27 -9.28 35.54
C ASN A 427 9.65 -9.71 35.02
N GLY A 428 9.69 -10.38 33.88
CA GLY A 428 10.91 -10.80 33.20
C GLY A 428 11.68 -9.66 32.51
N GLY A 429 11.07 -8.46 32.44
CA GLY A 429 11.62 -7.29 31.76
C GLY A 429 11.51 -7.34 30.24
N TYR A 430 10.59 -8.14 29.69
CA TYR A 430 10.38 -8.21 28.25
C TYR A 430 9.47 -7.08 27.77
N GLY A 431 9.80 -6.50 26.62
CA GLY A 431 9.07 -5.37 26.03
C GLY A 431 8.05 -5.78 24.97
N PHE A 432 7.85 -7.08 24.73
CA PHE A 432 7.02 -7.56 23.62
C PHE A 432 6.25 -8.85 23.94
N ILE A 433 5.00 -8.94 23.50
CA ILE A 433 4.16 -10.15 23.57
C ILE A 433 3.47 -10.41 22.22
N PHE A 434 3.57 -11.65 21.73
CA PHE A 434 3.06 -12.07 20.44
C PHE A 434 1.79 -12.92 20.56
N PHE A 435 0.79 -12.57 19.75
CA PHE A 435 -0.47 -13.29 19.58
C PHE A 435 -0.66 -13.75 18.13
N TYR A 436 -1.29 -14.89 17.94
CA TYR A 436 -1.57 -15.45 16.63
C TYR A 436 -3.06 -15.82 16.51
N ASP A 437 -3.60 -15.68 15.30
CA ASP A 437 -4.94 -16.14 14.90
C ASP A 437 -6.09 -15.53 15.73
N LEU A 438 -6.11 -14.20 15.84
CA LEU A 438 -7.28 -13.50 16.36
C LEU A 438 -8.44 -13.64 15.37
N GLY A 439 -9.48 -14.36 15.78
CA GLY A 439 -10.71 -14.55 15.01
C GLY A 439 -11.75 -13.44 15.16
N ALA A 440 -12.94 -13.66 14.59
CA ALA A 440 -14.07 -12.72 14.62
C ALA A 440 -14.99 -12.85 15.85
N SER A 441 -14.61 -13.66 16.85
CA SER A 441 -15.34 -13.77 18.12
C SER A 441 -14.87 -12.71 19.12
N ASP A 442 -15.77 -12.27 20.00
CA ASP A 442 -15.41 -11.34 21.07
C ASP A 442 -14.49 -12.02 22.10
N MET A 443 -13.24 -11.58 22.15
CA MET A 443 -12.22 -12.07 23.06
C MET A 443 -12.00 -11.12 24.26
N THR A 444 -12.88 -10.15 24.51
CA THR A 444 -12.65 -9.07 25.50
C THR A 444 -12.38 -9.62 26.90
N ALA A 445 -13.21 -10.54 27.37
CA ALA A 445 -13.04 -11.16 28.68
C ALA A 445 -11.72 -11.96 28.78
N LEU A 446 -11.30 -12.59 27.67
CA LEU A 446 -10.08 -13.37 27.62
C LEU A 446 -8.85 -12.47 27.57
N LEU A 447 -8.77 -11.51 26.65
CA LEU A 447 -7.65 -10.60 26.47
C LEU A 447 -7.49 -9.63 27.64
N SER A 448 -8.57 -9.31 28.37
CA SER A 448 -8.50 -8.54 29.63
C SER A 448 -7.55 -9.18 30.65
N ASN A 449 -7.41 -10.51 30.65
CA ASN A 449 -6.47 -11.21 31.52
C ASN A 449 -5.01 -10.82 31.27
N ALA A 450 -4.64 -10.69 29.99
CA ALA A 450 -3.33 -10.19 29.62
C ALA A 450 -3.23 -8.69 29.90
N SER A 451 -4.23 -7.91 29.47
CA SER A 451 -4.24 -6.45 29.65
C SER A 451 -4.11 -6.02 31.11
N SER A 452 -4.89 -6.59 32.03
CA SER A 452 -4.81 -6.22 33.45
C SER A 452 -3.44 -6.54 34.06
N SER A 453 -2.78 -7.60 33.58
CA SER A 453 -1.44 -7.96 34.05
C SER A 453 -0.37 -7.01 33.51
N LEU A 454 -0.49 -6.60 32.24
CA LEU A 454 0.47 -5.71 31.58
C LEU A 454 0.28 -4.25 32.00
N TYR A 455 -0.96 -3.77 31.99
CA TYR A 455 -1.32 -2.35 31.99
C TYR A 455 -2.26 -1.94 33.11
N GLU A 456 -2.68 -2.86 33.99
CA GLU A 456 -3.60 -2.58 35.11
C GLU A 456 -4.98 -2.08 34.67
N GLU A 457 -5.34 -2.35 33.41
CA GLU A 457 -6.64 -2.03 32.82
C GLU A 457 -7.27 -3.27 32.19
N SER A 458 -8.58 -3.45 32.36
CA SER A 458 -9.37 -4.37 31.55
C SER A 458 -9.54 -3.84 30.13
N LEU A 459 -10.03 -4.68 29.23
CA LEU A 459 -10.39 -4.28 27.88
C LEU A 459 -11.89 -4.08 27.76
N VAL A 460 -12.28 -3.24 26.80
CA VAL A 460 -13.64 -3.17 26.27
C VAL A 460 -13.60 -3.30 24.75
N LEU A 461 -14.69 -3.81 24.19
CA LEU A 461 -14.89 -3.88 22.74
C LEU A 461 -15.59 -2.60 22.26
N GLU A 462 -14.95 -1.83 21.40
CA GLU A 462 -15.55 -0.68 20.73
C GLU A 462 -15.88 -1.03 19.28
N GLY A 463 -17.17 -1.18 18.98
CA GLY A 463 -17.67 -1.57 17.67
C GLY A 463 -18.00 -3.06 17.55
N PRO A 464 -18.53 -3.49 16.38
CA PRO A 464 -18.90 -4.89 16.14
C PRO A 464 -17.65 -5.75 15.89
N THR A 465 -17.74 -7.06 16.10
CA THR A 465 -16.75 -7.94 15.48
C THR A 465 -17.01 -8.06 13.98
N TYR A 466 -15.94 -8.18 13.20
CA TYR A 466 -15.99 -8.20 11.75
C TYR A 466 -15.74 -9.61 11.23
N ALA A 467 -16.75 -10.22 10.61
CA ALA A 467 -16.52 -11.37 9.74
C ALA A 467 -15.74 -10.94 8.49
N LYS A 468 -15.18 -11.93 7.77
CA LYS A 468 -14.70 -11.72 6.40
C LYS A 468 -15.88 -11.27 5.53
N ASP A 469 -15.71 -10.18 4.80
CA ASP A 469 -16.77 -9.54 4.00
C ASP A 469 -16.34 -9.31 2.54
N TRP A 470 -15.56 -10.26 1.99
CA TRP A 470 -15.12 -10.30 0.60
C TRP A 470 -15.05 -11.72 0.05
#